data_AF-A0A3C1YEE9-F1
#
_entry.id   AF-A0A3C1YEE9-F1
#
_cell.length_a   1.000
_cell.length_b   1.000
_cell.length_c   1.000
_cell.angle_alpha   90.00
_cell.angle_beta   90.00
_cell.angle_gamma   90.00
#
_symmetry.space_group_name_H-M   'P 1'
#
loop_
_entity.id
_entity.type
_entity.pdbx_description
1 polymer ?
#
loop_
_entity_poly.entity_id
_entity_poly.type
_entity_poly.pdbx_seq_one_letter_code
_entity_poly.pdbx_strand_id
1 'polypeptide(L)' 'VVFENLSLGENNYYYWDFGDGTTSTEMTPIHTFSAVGNYEVLLVTNDPTSCNLVDSIIKNITIDDNKYQELDSLFICEGD' A
#
# COMPACT_ATOMS: atom_id res chain seq x y z
N VAL A 1 7.13 9.01 -4.81
CA VAL A 1 6.43 7.78 -5.25
C VAL A 1 4.97 7.94 -4.92
N VAL A 2 4.10 7.79 -5.92
CA VAL A 2 2.64 7.85 -5.72
C VAL A 2 2.14 6.43 -5.51
N PHE A 3 1.34 6.24 -4.48
CA PHE A 3 0.76 4.96 -4.13
C PHE A 3 -0.73 5.00 -4.51
N GLU A 4 -1.10 4.20 -5.50
CA GLU A 4 -2.50 4.02 -5.85
C GLU A 4 -3.05 2.82 -5.09
N ASN A 5 -4.17 3.02 -4.41
CA ASN A 5 -4.90 1.93 -3.80
C ASN A 5 -5.97 1.42 -4.77
N LEU A 6 -5.87 0.14 -5.12
CA LEU A 6 -6.80 -0.58 -5.98
C LEU A 6 -7.62 -1.63 -5.21
N SER A 7 -7.62 -1.57 -3.86
CA SER A 7 -8.52 -2.37 -3.03
C SER A 7 -9.97 -2.16 -3.48
N LEU A 8 -10.70 -3.27 -3.63
CA LEU A 8 -12.13 -3.24 -3.93
C LEU A 8 -12.91 -2.99 -2.62
N GLY A 9 -14.15 -2.50 -2.73
CA GLY A 9 -15.04 -2.23 -1.59
C GLY A 9 -15.02 -0.78 -1.08
N GLU A 10 -15.98 -0.44 -0.20
CA GLU A 10 -16.03 0.87 0.49
C GLU A 10 -15.15 0.83 1.75
N ASN A 11 -13.84 0.71 1.56
CA ASN A 11 -12.90 0.66 2.68
C ASN A 11 -12.92 1.99 3.44
N ASN A 12 -13.11 1.94 4.75
CA ASN A 12 -13.16 3.13 5.61
C ASN A 12 -11.86 3.37 6.39
N TYR A 13 -10.87 2.49 6.25
CA TYR A 13 -9.55 2.67 6.84
C TYR A 13 -8.43 2.12 5.94
N TYR A 14 -7.32 2.86 5.94
CA TYR A 14 -6.09 2.55 5.24
C TYR A 14 -4.93 2.81 6.20
N TYR A 15 -3.96 1.92 6.19
CA TYR A 15 -2.71 2.10 6.89
C TYR A 15 -1.57 1.63 6.00
N TRP A 16 -0.67 2.56 5.72
CA TRP A 16 0.53 2.35 4.95
C TRP A 16 1.73 2.37 5.89
N ASP A 17 2.60 1.39 5.76
CA ASP A 17 3.96 1.41 6.28
C ASP A 17 4.90 1.31 5.08
N PHE A 18 5.75 2.31 4.88
CA PHE A 18 6.62 2.38 3.71
C PHE A 18 7.94 1.61 3.90
N GLY A 19 8.18 1.01 5.07
CA GLY A 19 9.41 0.26 5.36
C GLY A 19 10.64 1.15 5.59
N ASP A 20 10.49 2.47 5.53
CA ASP A 20 11.53 3.47 5.85
C ASP A 20 11.34 4.11 7.24
N GLY A 21 10.37 3.61 8.00
CA GLY A 21 9.98 4.13 9.33
C GLY A 21 8.89 5.20 9.27
N THR A 22 8.37 5.54 8.09
CA THR A 22 7.23 6.45 7.93
C THR A 22 5.96 5.70 7.57
N THR A 23 4.81 6.30 7.89
CA THR A 23 3.48 5.69 7.72
C THR A 23 2.48 6.71 7.16
N SER A 24 1.38 6.23 6.59
CA SER A 24 0.27 7.08 6.13
C SER A 24 -1.09 6.40 6.35
N THR A 25 -2.15 7.20 6.44
CA THR A 25 -3.54 6.73 6.52
C THR A 25 -4.41 7.25 5.36
N GLU A 26 -3.78 7.88 4.37
CA GLU A 26 -4.48 8.34 3.18
C GLU A 26 -4.84 7.17 2.28
N MET A 27 -5.94 7.28 1.54
CA MET A 27 -6.34 6.27 0.56
C MET A 27 -5.28 6.11 -0.53
N THR A 28 -4.74 7.22 -1.04
CA THR A 28 -3.72 7.24 -2.09
C THR A 28 -2.58 8.19 -1.70
N PRO A 29 -1.62 7.75 -0.85
CA PRO A 29 -0.59 8.63 -0.35
C PRO A 29 0.49 8.92 -1.39
N ILE A 30 1.13 10.07 -1.25
CA ILE A 30 2.37 10.41 -1.96
C ILE A 30 3.50 10.36 -0.94
N HIS A 31 4.48 9.49 -1.15
CA HIS A 31 5.63 9.34 -0.25
C HIS A 31 6.96 9.57 -0.96
N THR A 32 7.92 10.17 -0.25
CA THR A 32 9.26 10.46 -0.78
C THR A 32 10.31 9.75 0.06
N PHE A 33 10.98 8.77 -0.54
CA PHE A 33 12.08 8.05 0.08
C PHE A 33 13.35 8.92 0.08
N SER A 34 14.02 8.99 1.23
CA SER A 34 15.22 9.82 1.41
C SER A 34 16.51 9.14 0.91
N ALA A 35 16.50 7.81 0.78
CA ALA A 35 17.63 7.02 0.32
C ALA A 35 17.20 6.02 -0.77
N VAL A 36 18.15 5.68 -1.63
CA VAL A 36 18.01 4.54 -2.54
C VAL A 36 18.13 3.24 -1.75
N GLY A 37 17.35 2.24 -2.14
CA GLY A 37 17.29 0.98 -1.42
C GLY A 37 16.05 0.16 -1.76
N ASN A 38 15.96 -1.01 -1.13
CA ASN A 38 14.78 -1.86 -1.19
C ASN A 38 13.92 -1.58 0.03
N TYR A 39 12.64 -1.30 -0.22
CA TYR A 39 11.66 -1.01 0.81
C TYR A 39 10.51 -1.99 0.71
N GLU A 40 10.12 -2.52 1.87
CA GLU A 40 8.94 -3.37 2.01
C GLU A 40 7.77 -2.47 2.41
N VAL A 41 6.88 -2.20 1.45
CA VAL A 41 5.69 -1.39 1.66
C VAL A 41 4.52 -2.28 2.02
N LEU A 42 3.94 -2.04 3.19
CA LEU A 42 2.76 -2.73 3.69
C LEU A 42 1.56 -1.78 3.59
N LEU A 43 0.48 -2.24 2.97
CA LEU A 43 -0.84 -1.62 3.07
C LEU A 43 -1.75 -2.57 3.85
N VAL A 44 -2.41 -2.02 4.87
CA VAL A 44 -3.49 -2.67 5.61
C VAL A 44 -4.77 -1.87 5.37
N THR A 45 -5.84 -2.55 4.99
CA THR A 45 -7.16 -1.93 4.81
C THR A 45 -8.23 -2.86 5.32
N ASN A 46 -9.46 -2.37 5.45
CA ASN A 46 -10.60 -3.19 5.82
C ASN A 46 -11.79 -2.83 4.94
N ASP A 47 -12.53 -3.85 4.52
CA ASP A 47 -13.81 -3.66 3.86
C ASP A 47 -14.94 -3.87 4.88
N PRO A 48 -15.52 -2.80 5.45
CA PRO A 48 -16.63 -2.91 6.38
C PRO A 48 -17.93 -3.39 5.72
N THR A 49 -18.02 -3.34 4.39
CA THR A 49 -19.26 -3.63 3.65
C THR A 49 -19.39 -5.08 3.20
N SER A 50 -18.29 -5.73 2.82
CA SER A 50 -18.32 -7.13 2.36
C SER A 50 -17.99 -8.13 3.47
N CYS A 51 -17.01 -7.84 4.33
CA CYS A 51 -16.46 -8.84 5.26
C CYS A 51 -16.17 -8.34 6.68
N ASN A 52 -16.10 -7.03 6.95
CA ASN A 52 -15.50 -6.46 8.17
C ASN A 52 -14.12 -7.05 8.50
N LEU A 53 -13.43 -7.57 7.48
CA LEU A 53 -12.13 -8.19 7.61
C LEU A 53 -11.07 -7.13 7.34
N VAL A 54 -10.04 -7.15 8.20
CA VAL A 54 -8.81 -6.43 7.96
C VAL A 54 -7.93 -7.33 7.09
N ASP A 55 -7.47 -6.79 5.97
CA ASP A 55 -6.57 -7.47 5.05
C ASP A 55 -5.31 -6.63 4.85
N SER A 56 -4.22 -7.29 4.46
CA SER A 56 -2.92 -6.67 4.29
C SER A 56 -2.17 -7.20 3.07
N ILE A 57 -1.57 -6.28 2.33
CA ILE A 57 -0.69 -6.56 1.21
C ILE A 57 0.71 -6.03 1.51
N ILE A 58 1.73 -6.84 1.22
CA ILE A 58 3.13 -6.43 1.24
C ILE A 58 3.65 -6.37 -0.18
N LYS A 59 4.31 -5.26 -0.52
CA LYS A 59 5.05 -5.08 -1.78
C LYS A 59 6.47 -4.61 -1.52
N ASN A 60 7.42 -5.36 -2.07
CA ASN A 60 8.80 -4.91 -2.18
C ASN A 60 8.97 -3.97 -3.38
N ILE A 61 9.45 -2.76 -3.13
CA ILE A 61 9.84 -1.80 -4.16
C ILE A 61 11.33 -1.51 -4.06
N THR A 62 11.96 -1.28 -5.20
CA THR A 62 13.34 -0.80 -5.28
C THR A 62 13.31 0.66 -5.70
N ILE A 63 13.82 1.52 -4.82
CA ILE A 63 14.08 2.93 -5.10
C ILE A 63 15.51 3.02 -5.60
N ASP A 64 15.65 3.26 -6.90
CA ASP A 64 16.89 3.68 -7.52
C ASP A 64 16.76 5.14 -7.98
N ASP A 65 17.88 5.77 -8.34
CA ASP A 65 17.92 7.16 -8.80
C ASP A 65 17.09 7.39 -10.07
N ASN A 66 16.44 6.37 -10.65
CA ASN A 66 15.70 6.50 -11.89
C ASN A 66 14.69 5.38 -12.17
N LYS A 67 13.55 5.33 -11.46
CA LYS A 67 12.24 4.85 -12.01
C LYS A 67 11.05 5.01 -11.06
N TYR A 68 9.93 5.44 -11.65
CA TYR A 68 8.59 5.33 -11.06
C TYR A 68 8.22 3.85 -10.96
N GLN A 69 7.77 3.41 -9.79
CA GLN A 69 7.29 2.05 -9.55
C GLN A 69 5.78 2.11 -9.32
N GLU A 70 5.01 1.46 -10.19
CA GLU A 70 3.59 1.20 -9.96
C GLU A 70 3.48 0.02 -8.99
N LEU A 71 2.73 0.21 -7.90
CA LEU A 71 2.39 -0.91 -7.03
C LEU A 71 1.36 -1.77 -7.77
N ASP A 72 1.83 -2.89 -8.32
CA ASP A 72 1.00 -3.87 -9.00
C ASP A 72 -0.17 -4.34 -8.11
N SER A 73 -1.33 -4.46 -8.75
CA SER A 73 -2.64 -4.71 -8.19
C SER A 73 -2.70 -6.08 -7.51
N LEU A 74 -2.47 -6.16 -6.20
CA LEU A 74 -2.86 -7.36 -5.47
C LEU A 74 -4.27 -7.17 -4.91
N PHE A 75 -5.16 -7.99 -5.44
CA PHE A 75 -6.54 -8.18 -5.06
C PHE A 75 -6.68 -8.23 -3.55
N ILE A 76 -7.50 -7.32 -3.01
CA ILE A 76 -8.09 -7.49 -1.69
C ILE A 76 -9.54 -7.92 -1.95
N CYS A 77 -9.78 -9.18 -1.60
CA CYS A 77 -10.98 -10.02 -1.74
C CYS A 77 -11.32 -10.54 -3.16
N GLU A 78 -10.92 -11.78 -3.46
CA GLU A 78 -11.84 -12.93 -3.48
C GLU A 78 -11.11 -14.09 -2.78
N GLY A 79 -11.73 -14.63 -1.72
CA GLY A 79 -11.10 -15.42 -0.65
C GLY A 79 -9.97 -16.37 -1.04
N ASP A 80 -8.88 -16.29 -0.25
CA ASP A 80 -7.74 -17.22 -0.13
C ASP A 80 -7.31 -18.03 -1.38
#